data_AF-X1NCZ5-F1
#
_entry.id   AF-X1NCZ5-F1
#
_cell.length_a   1.000
_cell.length_b   1.000
_cell.length_c   1.000
_cell.angle_alpha   90.00
_cell.angle_beta   90.00
_cell.angle_gamma   90.00
#
_symmetry.space_group_name_H-M   'P 1'
#
loop_
_entity.id
_entity.type
_entity.pdbx_description
1 polymer ?
#
loop_
_entity_poly.entity_id
_entity_poly.type
_entity_poly.pdbx_seq_one_letter_code
_entity_poly.pdbx_strand_id
1 'polypeptide(L)'
;MIWAKGIPLSNIEEPKEKFWMGQGPNPVAMMRTSWTDPKAVYLGFKAGSPSVNHGHMDIGSFVMEAENVRWATDLGSQNYESLESLGMKIFGKAQDAERWTIFRMNTYSHNVLIIDDQQQRVDGYAKIDKYSDADSFMYSISDISTVYNGQLETVTRGVGIKDGKYTIIRDEIETLDKSTRVRWNMVTFSHV
;
A
#
# COMPACT_ATOMS: atom_id res chain seq x y z
N MET A 1 -15.47 18.66 18.64
CA MET A 1 -16.07 17.31 18.77
C MET A 1 -15.18 16.50 19.70
N ILE A 2 -15.68 15.98 20.82
CA ILE A 2 -14.91 15.07 21.68
C ILE A 2 -15.52 13.68 21.48
N TRP A 3 -14.82 12.83 20.75
CA TRP A 3 -15.23 11.43 20.55
C TRP A 3 -15.03 10.66 21.86
N ALA A 4 -15.93 9.70 22.16
CA ALA A 4 -15.87 8.84 23.34
C ALA A 4 -15.92 9.55 24.73
N LYS A 5 -16.43 10.79 24.84
CA LYS A 5 -16.63 11.49 26.12
C LYS A 5 -17.68 10.77 26.98
N GLY A 6 -17.25 9.82 27.80
CA GLY A 6 -18.12 9.02 28.68
C GLY A 6 -17.96 7.50 28.53
N ILE A 7 -17.09 7.02 27.63
CA ILE A 7 -16.73 5.61 27.53
C ILE A 7 -15.53 5.37 28.46
N PRO A 8 -15.67 4.59 29.56
CA PRO A 8 -14.51 4.19 30.36
C PRO A 8 -13.59 3.36 29.48
N LEU A 9 -12.31 3.76 29.34
CA LEU A 9 -11.34 3.00 28.52
C LEU A 9 -11.19 1.55 28.99
N SER A 10 -11.42 1.29 30.29
CA SER A 10 -11.45 -0.05 30.89
C SER A 10 -12.56 -0.95 30.35
N ASN A 11 -13.58 -0.39 29.71
CA ASN A 11 -14.75 -1.11 29.20
C ASN A 11 -14.72 -1.24 27.66
N ILE A 12 -13.62 -0.84 27.01
CA ILE A 12 -13.46 -1.05 25.57
C ILE A 12 -13.08 -2.52 25.35
N GLU A 13 -13.98 -3.26 24.73
CA GLU A 13 -13.74 -4.65 24.34
C GLU A 13 -12.93 -4.74 23.04
N GLU A 14 -12.27 -5.88 22.84
CA GLU A 14 -11.58 -6.20 21.59
C GLU A 14 -12.56 -6.16 20.41
N PRO A 15 -12.21 -5.49 19.29
CA PRO A 15 -13.04 -5.55 18.09
C PRO A 15 -13.14 -6.98 17.56
N LYS A 16 -14.32 -7.38 17.11
CA LYS A 16 -14.54 -8.73 16.54
C LYS A 16 -14.04 -8.86 15.11
N GLU A 17 -14.12 -7.77 14.36
CA GLU A 17 -13.74 -7.73 12.95
C GLU A 17 -12.22 -7.82 12.79
N LYS A 18 -11.78 -8.76 11.97
CA LYS A 18 -10.36 -9.00 11.65
C LYS A 18 -9.99 -8.50 10.25
N PHE A 19 -10.98 -8.13 9.47
CA PHE A 19 -10.85 -7.55 8.14
C PHE A 19 -11.56 -6.20 8.13
N TRP A 20 -10.95 -5.21 7.50
CA TRP A 20 -11.61 -3.97 7.16
C TRP A 20 -11.15 -3.49 5.80
N MET A 21 -12.07 -2.93 5.02
CA MET A 21 -11.76 -2.30 3.74
C MET A 21 -12.51 -0.98 3.62
N GLY A 22 -11.78 0.04 3.21
CA GLY A 22 -12.31 1.35 2.87
C GLY A 22 -12.07 1.61 1.40
N GLN A 23 -13.13 1.92 0.67
CA GLN A 23 -13.05 2.39 -0.71
C GLN A 23 -12.84 3.92 -0.75
N GLY A 24 -12.79 4.50 -1.95
CA GLY A 24 -12.69 5.95 -2.16
C GLY A 24 -11.53 6.31 -3.09
N PRO A 25 -11.00 7.55 -3.02
CA PRO A 25 -9.88 7.96 -3.85
C PRO A 25 -8.57 7.24 -3.48
N ASN A 26 -8.49 6.74 -2.23
CA ASN A 26 -7.30 6.09 -1.69
C ASN A 26 -7.64 4.79 -0.94
N PRO A 27 -8.15 3.77 -1.64
CA PRO A 27 -8.65 2.56 -0.99
C PRO A 27 -7.57 1.82 -0.22
N VAL A 28 -7.95 1.28 0.94
CA VAL A 28 -7.05 0.43 1.72
C VAL A 28 -7.82 -0.76 2.29
N ALA A 29 -7.13 -1.88 2.43
CA ALA A 29 -7.60 -3.03 3.19
C ALA A 29 -6.62 -3.34 4.32
N MET A 30 -7.17 -3.78 5.45
CA MET A 30 -6.44 -4.17 6.64
C MET A 30 -6.94 -5.54 7.08
N MET A 31 -6.02 -6.45 7.33
CA MET A 31 -6.29 -7.82 7.74
C MET A 31 -5.43 -8.13 8.96
N ARG A 32 -5.98 -8.85 9.93
CA ARG A 32 -5.23 -9.35 11.09
C ARG A 32 -5.73 -10.69 11.57
N THR A 33 -4.87 -11.50 12.18
CA THR A 33 -5.32 -12.79 12.76
C THR A 33 -5.80 -12.68 14.20
N SER A 34 -5.41 -11.62 14.93
CA SER A 34 -5.86 -11.30 16.29
C SER A 34 -5.61 -9.81 16.60
N TRP A 35 -6.33 -9.21 17.56
CA TRP A 35 -6.01 -7.87 18.06
C TRP A 35 -5.07 -7.87 19.27
N THR A 36 -4.96 -9.01 19.97
CA THR A 36 -4.31 -9.10 21.28
C THR A 36 -3.12 -10.04 21.30
N ASP A 37 -3.03 -10.97 20.34
CA ASP A 37 -1.88 -11.89 20.24
C ASP A 37 -0.66 -11.16 19.65
N PRO A 38 0.47 -11.04 20.38
CA PRO A 38 1.69 -10.43 19.84
C PRO A 38 2.27 -11.21 18.64
N LYS A 39 1.83 -12.46 18.42
CA LYS A 39 2.22 -13.28 17.27
C LYS A 39 1.28 -13.15 16.08
N ALA A 40 0.25 -12.31 16.19
CA ALA A 40 -0.69 -12.08 15.11
C ALA A 40 0.02 -11.64 13.83
N VAL A 41 -0.53 -12.08 12.69
CA VAL A 41 -0.16 -11.56 11.38
C VAL A 41 -1.04 -10.36 11.10
N TYR A 42 -0.44 -9.23 10.72
CA TYR A 42 -1.11 -8.06 10.18
C TYR A 42 -0.69 -7.85 8.72
N LEU A 43 -1.65 -7.53 7.86
CA LEU A 43 -1.41 -7.20 6.46
C LEU A 43 -2.25 -5.99 6.07
N GLY A 44 -1.57 -4.91 5.68
CA GLY A 44 -2.18 -3.73 5.08
C GLY A 44 -1.94 -3.72 3.58
N PHE A 45 -2.92 -3.25 2.82
CA PHE A 45 -2.83 -3.09 1.37
C PHE A 45 -3.42 -1.78 0.93
N LYS A 46 -2.75 -1.14 -0.03
CA LYS A 46 -3.09 0.17 -0.53
C LYS A 46 -3.33 0.12 -2.03
N ALA A 47 -4.50 0.56 -2.46
CA ALA A 47 -4.80 0.90 -3.84
C ALA A 47 -4.99 2.42 -3.97
N GLY A 48 -5.57 2.88 -5.08
CA GLY A 48 -5.96 4.27 -5.29
C GLY A 48 -5.17 4.93 -6.41
N SER A 49 -4.84 6.20 -6.22
CA SER A 49 -4.14 7.01 -7.22
C SER A 49 -2.98 7.79 -6.59
N PRO A 50 -1.83 7.93 -7.28
CA PRO A 50 -0.75 8.80 -6.82
C PRO A 50 -1.18 10.27 -6.71
N SER A 51 -2.23 10.69 -7.43
CA SER A 51 -2.71 12.08 -7.49
C SER A 51 -3.57 12.52 -6.30
N VAL A 52 -3.90 11.60 -5.38
CA VAL A 52 -4.61 11.96 -4.15
C VAL A 52 -3.75 12.93 -3.33
N ASN A 53 -4.40 13.88 -2.63
CA ASN A 53 -3.69 14.77 -1.71
C ASN A 53 -2.90 13.95 -0.69
N HIS A 54 -1.61 14.28 -0.53
CA HIS A 54 -0.64 13.53 0.29
C HIS A 54 -0.39 12.08 -0.15
N GLY A 55 -0.84 11.68 -1.35
CA GLY A 55 -0.51 10.38 -1.95
C GLY A 55 0.93 10.32 -2.46
N HIS A 56 1.50 9.12 -2.46
CA HIS A 56 2.81 8.80 -3.05
C HIS A 56 2.61 7.96 -4.31
N MET A 57 3.69 7.57 -4.98
CA MET A 57 3.65 6.60 -6.10
C MET A 57 3.68 5.15 -5.60
N ASP A 58 2.71 4.80 -4.76
CA ASP A 58 2.70 3.60 -3.92
C ASP A 58 1.46 2.73 -4.11
N ILE A 59 0.83 2.79 -5.29
CA ILE A 59 -0.39 2.04 -5.56
C ILE A 59 -0.06 0.56 -5.74
N GLY A 60 -0.76 -0.30 -5.01
CA GLY A 60 -0.43 -1.72 -4.90
C GLY A 60 0.57 -2.03 -3.79
N SER A 61 0.98 -1.05 -2.98
CA SER A 61 1.87 -1.26 -1.85
C SER A 61 1.19 -2.04 -0.72
N PHE A 62 1.99 -2.74 0.08
CA PHE A 62 1.55 -3.50 1.24
C PHE A 62 2.49 -3.30 2.43
N VAL A 63 1.98 -3.53 3.64
CA VAL A 63 2.79 -3.62 4.87
C VAL A 63 2.44 -4.92 5.58
N MET A 64 3.43 -5.55 6.20
CA MET A 64 3.24 -6.85 6.85
C MET A 64 3.96 -6.89 8.19
N GLU A 65 3.24 -7.38 9.20
CA GLU A 65 3.78 -7.63 10.53
C GLU A 65 3.45 -9.06 10.97
N ALA A 66 4.37 -9.67 11.70
CA ALA A 66 4.18 -10.96 12.36
C ALA A 66 5.20 -11.09 13.49
N GLU A 67 4.85 -11.81 14.57
CA GLU A 67 5.73 -12.00 15.73
C GLU A 67 6.24 -10.67 16.30
N ASN A 68 5.35 -9.66 16.34
CA ASN A 68 5.63 -8.30 16.82
C ASN A 68 6.77 -7.57 16.04
N VAL A 69 7.02 -7.96 14.79
CA VAL A 69 8.02 -7.35 13.90
C VAL A 69 7.35 -6.89 12.60
N ARG A 70 7.64 -5.65 12.17
CA ARG A 70 7.26 -5.14 10.85
C ARG A 70 8.28 -5.57 9.80
N TRP A 71 7.93 -6.59 9.03
CA TRP A 71 8.79 -7.19 7.99
C TRP A 71 8.76 -6.41 6.68
N ALA A 72 7.57 -6.09 6.18
CA ALA A 72 7.39 -5.23 5.02
C ALA A 72 6.91 -3.86 5.51
N THR A 73 7.68 -2.82 5.22
CA THR A 73 7.44 -1.48 5.74
C THR A 73 7.12 -0.47 4.66
N ASP A 74 6.53 0.65 5.09
CA ASP A 74 6.46 1.88 4.33
C ASP A 74 7.27 2.94 5.10
N LEU A 75 8.08 3.73 4.39
CA LEU A 75 8.95 4.73 5.01
C LEU A 75 8.18 5.94 5.57
N GLY A 76 6.89 6.03 5.26
CA GLY A 76 6.00 7.08 5.72
C GLY A 76 6.27 8.44 5.07
N SER A 77 5.70 9.47 5.68
CA SER A 77 5.76 10.83 5.17
C SER A 77 7.18 11.42 5.16
N GLN A 78 7.44 12.29 4.20
CA GLN A 78 8.56 13.23 4.24
C GLN A 78 8.13 14.54 4.93
N ASN A 79 9.02 15.12 5.74
CA ASN A 79 8.78 16.43 6.35
C ASN A 79 8.84 17.53 5.27
N TYR A 80 7.75 18.25 5.04
CA TYR A 80 7.64 19.26 3.98
C TYR A 80 8.51 20.49 4.22
N GLU A 81 8.58 20.99 5.45
CA GLU A 81 9.43 22.13 5.82
C GLU A 81 10.90 21.87 5.43
N SER A 82 11.36 20.63 5.62
CA SER A 82 12.74 20.24 5.27
C SER A 82 13.04 20.30 3.77
N LEU A 83 12.01 20.18 2.91
CA LEU A 83 12.14 20.23 1.46
C LEU A 83 11.91 21.63 0.92
N GLU A 84 10.90 22.32 1.47
CA GLU A 84 10.58 23.71 1.09
C GLU A 84 11.72 24.67 1.46
N SER A 85 12.39 24.45 2.59
CA SER A 85 13.62 25.20 2.96
C SER A 85 14.79 24.98 1.99
N LEU A 86 14.75 23.91 1.19
CA LEU A 86 15.69 23.66 0.08
C LEU A 86 15.18 24.21 -1.27
N GLY A 87 14.02 24.87 -1.30
CA GLY A 87 13.44 25.47 -2.50
C GLY A 87 12.67 24.50 -3.40
N MET A 88 12.37 23.29 -2.93
CA MET A 88 11.72 22.25 -3.74
C MET A 88 10.21 22.51 -3.94
N LYS A 89 9.70 22.23 -5.14
CA LYS A 89 8.28 22.33 -5.50
C LYS A 89 7.53 21.03 -5.21
N ILE A 90 7.11 20.85 -3.96
CA ILE A 90 6.59 19.57 -3.46
C ILE A 90 5.08 19.34 -3.67
N PHE A 91 4.35 20.35 -4.14
CA PHE A 91 2.90 20.30 -4.34
C PHE A 91 2.47 20.00 -5.79
N GLY A 92 3.42 19.88 -6.72
CA GLY A 92 3.13 19.54 -8.11
C GLY A 92 2.48 18.15 -8.23
N LYS A 93 1.50 18.02 -9.12
CA LYS A 93 0.77 16.75 -9.36
C LYS A 93 1.00 16.16 -10.75
N ALA A 94 1.65 16.90 -11.64
CA ALA A 94 1.99 16.44 -12.98
C ALA A 94 2.99 15.28 -12.93
N GLN A 95 3.08 14.50 -14.01
CA GLN A 95 3.95 13.32 -14.08
C GLN A 95 5.44 13.67 -13.89
N ASP A 96 5.84 14.87 -14.28
CA ASP A 96 7.18 15.44 -14.20
C ASP A 96 7.38 16.33 -12.96
N ALA A 97 6.45 16.34 -12.01
CA ALA A 97 6.56 17.15 -10.80
C ALA A 97 7.79 16.78 -9.97
N GLU A 98 8.47 17.80 -9.46
CA GLU A 98 9.70 17.67 -8.66
C GLU A 98 9.50 16.77 -7.42
N ARG A 99 8.29 16.72 -6.87
CA ARG A 99 8.01 15.87 -5.70
C ARG A 99 8.29 14.38 -5.94
N TRP A 100 8.24 13.94 -7.19
CA TRP A 100 8.53 12.56 -7.59
C TRP A 100 10.02 12.24 -7.67
N THR A 101 10.89 13.22 -7.44
CA THR A 101 12.34 13.00 -7.26
C THR A 101 12.69 12.67 -5.81
N ILE A 102 11.77 12.96 -4.87
CA ILE A 102 11.96 12.68 -3.45
C ILE A 102 11.81 11.19 -3.21
N PHE A 103 12.87 10.58 -2.66
CA PHE A 103 12.93 9.13 -2.48
C PHE A 103 11.68 8.55 -1.82
N ARG A 104 11.21 9.13 -0.69
CA ARG A 104 10.04 8.62 0.05
C ARG A 104 8.69 8.76 -0.66
N MET A 105 8.60 9.56 -1.72
CA MET A 105 7.34 9.86 -2.41
C MET A 105 7.25 9.20 -3.79
N ASN A 106 8.38 8.69 -4.28
CA ASN A 106 8.50 8.08 -5.59
C ASN A 106 8.30 6.56 -5.51
N THR A 107 8.17 5.90 -6.66
CA THR A 107 7.80 4.48 -6.69
C THR A 107 8.88 3.55 -6.12
N TYR A 108 10.14 3.98 -6.13
CA TYR A 108 11.29 3.12 -5.83
C TYR A 108 11.44 2.81 -4.34
N SER A 109 10.73 3.53 -3.46
CA SER A 109 10.78 3.34 -2.01
C SER A 109 9.58 2.58 -1.43
N HIS A 110 8.72 1.99 -2.25
CA HIS A 110 7.49 1.32 -1.81
C HIS A 110 7.45 -0.15 -2.23
N ASN A 111 6.59 -0.95 -1.60
CA ASN A 111 6.42 -2.38 -1.88
C ASN A 111 5.54 -2.62 -3.12
N VAL A 112 5.96 -2.07 -4.27
CA VAL A 112 5.22 -2.05 -5.54
C VAL A 112 5.97 -2.80 -6.64
N LEU A 113 5.39 -2.89 -7.83
CA LEU A 113 6.12 -3.30 -9.04
C LEU A 113 6.79 -2.08 -9.68
N ILE A 114 7.97 -2.28 -10.26
CA ILE A 114 8.67 -1.26 -11.04
C ILE A 114 8.95 -1.83 -12.43
N ILE A 115 8.43 -1.17 -13.45
CA ILE A 115 8.44 -1.68 -14.83
C ILE A 115 9.39 -0.83 -15.67
N ASP A 116 10.40 -1.46 -16.26
CA ASP A 116 11.45 -0.79 -17.06
C ASP A 116 12.11 0.40 -16.33
N ASP A 117 12.20 0.33 -15.00
CA ASP A 117 12.70 1.40 -14.11
C ASP A 117 11.88 2.71 -14.18
N GLN A 118 10.61 2.63 -14.54
CA GLN A 118 9.70 3.77 -14.65
C GLN A 118 8.84 3.93 -13.39
N GLN A 119 8.42 5.16 -13.16
CA GLN A 119 7.47 5.53 -12.11
C GLN A 119 6.02 5.19 -12.49
N GLN A 120 5.16 5.01 -11.49
CA GLN A 120 3.72 4.90 -11.71
C GLN A 120 3.13 6.13 -12.42
N ARG A 121 2.01 5.92 -13.10
CA ARG A 121 1.27 6.96 -13.81
C ARG A 121 0.41 7.76 -12.84
N VAL A 122 0.60 9.09 -12.81
CA VAL A 122 -0.07 9.97 -11.84
C VAL A 122 -1.59 10.02 -12.05
N ASP A 123 -2.05 9.83 -13.28
CA ASP A 123 -3.45 9.82 -13.70
C ASP A 123 -4.14 8.46 -13.53
N GLY A 124 -3.38 7.42 -13.15
CA GLY A 124 -3.92 6.11 -12.85
C GLY A 124 -4.73 6.09 -11.55
N TYR A 125 -5.68 5.14 -11.48
CA TYR A 125 -6.49 4.86 -10.30
C TYR A 125 -6.82 3.36 -10.23
N ALA A 126 -6.65 2.78 -9.06
CA ALA A 126 -7.01 1.40 -8.76
C ALA A 126 -7.99 1.34 -7.58
N LYS A 127 -9.02 0.51 -7.70
CA LYS A 127 -9.96 0.20 -6.61
C LYS A 127 -9.66 -1.17 -6.00
N ILE A 128 -10.31 -1.53 -4.88
CA ILE A 128 -10.30 -2.92 -4.43
C ILE A 128 -11.47 -3.61 -5.14
N ASP A 129 -11.14 -4.53 -6.06
CA ASP A 129 -12.11 -5.18 -6.94
C ASP A 129 -12.77 -6.39 -6.31
N LYS A 130 -12.00 -7.16 -5.53
CA LYS A 130 -12.48 -8.36 -4.85
C LYS A 130 -11.84 -8.46 -3.47
N TYR A 131 -12.58 -9.03 -2.53
CA TYR A 131 -12.07 -9.29 -1.19
C TYR A 131 -12.79 -10.49 -0.56
N SER A 132 -12.20 -10.99 0.53
CA SER A 132 -12.79 -11.98 1.43
C SER A 132 -12.31 -11.69 2.85
N ASP A 133 -13.22 -11.80 3.80
CA ASP A 133 -12.97 -11.72 5.24
C ASP A 133 -12.99 -13.10 5.92
N ALA A 134 -13.11 -14.18 5.14
CA ALA A 134 -13.15 -15.54 5.67
C ALA A 134 -11.84 -15.94 6.36
N ASP A 135 -11.92 -16.50 7.57
CA ASP A 135 -10.75 -16.90 8.37
C ASP A 135 -9.80 -17.87 7.64
N SER A 136 -10.33 -18.76 6.79
CA SER A 136 -9.51 -19.67 5.99
C SER A 136 -8.71 -18.95 4.91
N PHE A 137 -9.19 -17.81 4.42
CA PHE A 137 -8.47 -16.98 3.45
C PHE A 137 -9.05 -15.55 3.41
N MET A 138 -8.40 -14.64 4.13
CA MET A 138 -8.65 -13.21 4.02
C MET A 138 -7.83 -12.66 2.86
N TYR A 139 -8.43 -11.89 1.96
CA TYR A 139 -7.69 -11.30 0.84
C TYR A 139 -8.32 -10.01 0.32
N SER A 140 -7.53 -9.26 -0.45
CA SER A 140 -7.96 -8.14 -1.27
C SER A 140 -7.23 -8.19 -2.61
N ILE A 141 -7.94 -7.93 -3.70
CA ILE A 141 -7.43 -7.94 -5.07
C ILE A 141 -7.77 -6.61 -5.73
N SER A 142 -6.81 -6.06 -6.48
CA SER A 142 -6.93 -4.81 -7.20
C SER A 142 -6.35 -4.96 -8.60
N ASP A 143 -7.12 -4.58 -9.61
CA ASP A 143 -6.60 -4.24 -10.92
C ASP A 143 -5.88 -2.89 -10.82
N ILE A 144 -4.55 -2.94 -10.97
CA ILE A 144 -3.68 -1.77 -10.90
C ILE A 144 -3.15 -1.37 -12.28
N SER A 145 -3.76 -1.86 -13.37
CA SER A 145 -3.26 -1.65 -14.74
C SER A 145 -3.14 -0.17 -15.11
N THR A 146 -4.09 0.66 -14.66
CA THR A 146 -4.10 2.09 -15.01
C THR A 146 -2.91 2.87 -14.45
N VAL A 147 -2.35 2.47 -13.30
CA VAL A 147 -1.13 3.11 -12.76
C VAL A 147 0.14 2.64 -13.47
N TYR A 148 0.05 1.64 -14.34
CA TYR A 148 1.11 1.15 -15.22
C TYR A 148 0.77 1.33 -16.71
N ASN A 149 -0.16 2.22 -17.05
CA ASN A 149 -0.55 2.47 -18.44
C ASN A 149 0.69 2.84 -19.30
N GLY A 150 0.83 2.18 -20.45
CA GLY A 150 1.99 2.30 -21.35
C GLY A 150 3.24 1.52 -20.89
N GLN A 151 3.19 0.89 -19.72
CA GLN A 151 4.25 0.01 -19.19
C GLN A 151 3.84 -1.46 -19.27
N LEU A 152 2.59 -1.77 -18.90
CA LEU A 152 1.99 -3.11 -18.96
C LEU A 152 0.64 -3.04 -19.68
N GLU A 153 0.20 -4.16 -20.26
CA GLU A 153 -1.15 -4.30 -20.84
C GLU A 153 -2.16 -4.48 -19.72
N THR A 154 -1.93 -5.48 -18.85
CA THR A 154 -2.73 -5.68 -17.64
C THR A 154 -1.85 -6.03 -16.45
N VAL A 155 -2.29 -5.62 -15.26
CA VAL A 155 -1.72 -6.09 -14.01
C VAL A 155 -2.76 -6.10 -12.89
N THR A 156 -2.91 -7.25 -12.26
CA THR A 156 -3.72 -7.44 -11.06
C THR A 156 -2.81 -7.84 -9.91
N ARG A 157 -2.95 -7.17 -8.76
CA ARG A 157 -2.28 -7.55 -7.51
C ARG A 157 -3.30 -8.03 -6.50
N GLY A 158 -3.03 -9.20 -5.92
CA GLY A 158 -3.72 -9.75 -4.76
C GLY A 158 -2.81 -9.79 -3.54
N VAL A 159 -3.37 -9.47 -2.38
CA VAL A 159 -2.75 -9.69 -1.07
C VAL A 159 -3.68 -10.51 -0.20
N GLY A 160 -3.15 -11.31 0.73
CA GLY A 160 -4.01 -12.01 1.68
C GLY A 160 -3.27 -12.77 2.77
N ILE A 161 -4.04 -13.21 3.78
CA ILE A 161 -3.59 -14.10 4.85
C ILE A 161 -4.29 -15.45 4.65
N LYS A 162 -3.51 -16.51 4.44
CA LYS A 162 -4.03 -17.85 4.20
C LYS A 162 -3.95 -18.70 5.47
N ASP A 163 -5.07 -19.31 5.83
CA ASP A 163 -5.25 -20.19 6.99
C ASP A 163 -4.76 -19.59 8.32
N GLY A 164 -4.74 -18.25 8.42
CA GLY A 164 -4.21 -17.51 9.57
C GLY A 164 -2.70 -17.66 9.82
N LYS A 165 -1.92 -18.15 8.84
CA LYS A 165 -0.52 -18.56 9.07
C LYS A 165 0.52 -17.79 8.27
N TYR A 166 0.23 -17.46 7.02
CA TYR A 166 1.18 -16.82 6.13
C TYR A 166 0.50 -15.82 5.21
N THR A 167 1.27 -14.84 4.75
CA THR A 167 0.82 -13.85 3.79
C THR A 167 1.10 -14.32 2.35
N ILE A 168 0.23 -13.94 1.44
CA ILE A 168 0.38 -14.15 -0.01
C ILE A 168 0.35 -12.78 -0.66
N ILE A 169 1.35 -12.48 -1.48
CA ILE A 169 1.34 -11.38 -2.45
C ILE A 169 1.44 -12.02 -3.82
N ARG A 170 0.46 -11.78 -4.70
CA ARG A 170 0.40 -12.37 -6.04
C ARG A 170 0.18 -11.27 -7.07
N ASP A 171 1.00 -11.30 -8.10
CA ASP A 171 0.90 -10.42 -9.26
C ASP A 171 0.57 -11.27 -10.49
N GLU A 172 -0.45 -10.85 -11.25
CA GLU A 172 -0.81 -11.41 -12.55
C GLU A 172 -0.58 -10.32 -13.59
N ILE A 173 0.37 -10.54 -14.49
CA ILE A 173 0.91 -9.50 -15.37
C ILE A 173 0.83 -9.96 -16.82
N GLU A 174 0.33 -9.07 -17.68
CA GLU A 174 0.44 -9.16 -19.13
C GLU A 174 1.27 -7.98 -19.64
N THR A 175 2.31 -8.28 -20.43
CA THR A 175 3.17 -7.25 -21.02
C THR A 175 2.59 -6.73 -22.33
N LEU A 176 3.04 -5.55 -22.74
CA LEU A 176 2.84 -5.07 -24.10
C LEU A 176 3.67 -5.93 -25.09
N ASP A 177 3.55 -5.67 -26.39
CA ASP A 177 4.35 -6.31 -27.45
C ASP A 177 5.81 -5.79 -27.49
N LYS A 178 6.50 -5.93 -26.36
CA LYS A 178 7.91 -5.57 -26.18
C LYS A 178 8.52 -6.37 -25.02
N SER A 179 9.84 -6.48 -24.99
CA SER A 179 10.54 -6.97 -23.80
C SER A 179 10.32 -6.03 -22.63
N THR A 180 10.01 -6.57 -21.46
CA THR A 180 9.69 -5.79 -20.26
C THR A 180 10.46 -6.32 -19.06
N ARG A 181 11.18 -5.43 -18.37
CA ARG A 181 11.84 -5.75 -17.10
C ARG A 181 10.89 -5.42 -15.95
N VAL A 182 10.48 -6.47 -15.23
CA VAL A 182 9.71 -6.33 -14.00
C VAL A 182 10.64 -6.45 -12.79
N ARG A 183 10.60 -5.46 -11.91
CA ARG A 183 11.22 -5.52 -10.57
C ARG A 183 10.11 -5.62 -9.54
N TRP A 184 10.20 -6.67 -8.72
CA TRP A 184 9.43 -6.80 -7.49
C TRP A 184 10.35 -6.45 -6.31
N ASN A 185 9.92 -5.59 -5.40
CA ASN A 185 10.72 -5.24 -4.24
C ASN A 185 9.89 -5.18 -2.96
N MET A 186 10.59 -5.37 -1.86
CA MET A 186 10.08 -5.26 -0.51
C MET A 186 11.08 -4.47 0.34
N VAL A 187 10.61 -3.40 0.94
CA VAL A 187 11.35 -2.51 1.82
C VAL A 187 11.26 -3.08 3.23
N THR A 188 12.41 -3.23 3.86
CA THR A 188 12.55 -3.68 5.24
C THR A 188 13.32 -2.61 6.02
N PHE A 189 13.11 -2.53 7.33
CA PHE A 189 14.08 -1.85 8.17
C PHE A 189 15.29 -2.77 8.36
N SER A 190 16.48 -2.20 8.43
CA SER A 190 17.64 -2.88 9.03
C SER A 190 17.70 -2.50 10.50
N HIS A 191 17.73 -3.48 11.39
CA HIS A 191 18.24 -3.25 12.74
C HIS A 191 19.76 -3.14 12.63
N VAL A 192 20.28 -1.93 12.78
CA VAL A 192 21.72 -1.69 13.00
C VAL A 192 21.93 -1.49 14.50
#